data_AF-A0AA41AIL6-F1
#
_entry.id   AF-A0AA41AIL6-F1
#
_cell.length_a   1.000
_cell.length_b   1.000
_cell.length_c   1.000
_cell.angle_alpha   90.00
_cell.angle_beta   90.00
_cell.angle_gamma   90.00
#
_symmetry.space_group_name_H-M   'P 1'
#
loop_
_entity.id
_entity.type
_entity.pdbx_description
1 polymer ?
#
loop_
_entity_poly.entity_id
_entity_poly.type
_entity_poly.pdbx_seq_one_letter_code
_entity_poly.pdbx_strand_id
1 'polypeptide(L)'
;MNDQKHIQQFSQNSESINTPNPLRKLRKAESVLNIVQAEIPQPCIIVPAILTAGEATLLAAGAGSGKTYISQYIAACVAAGTTSFGNEPCEAKKVLYIDAELGLHQIQARFGNIFNAIGAETGGQF
;
A
#
# COMPACT_ATOMS: atom_id res chain seq x y z
N MET A 1 27.40 -46.07 18.36
CA MET A 1 28.16 -45.08 17.57
C MET A 1 27.13 -44.09 17.03
N ASN A 2 26.61 -43.20 17.89
CA ASN A 2 27.06 -41.82 18.08
C ASN A 2 27.29 -41.08 16.76
N ASP A 3 26.36 -40.18 16.41
CA ASP A 3 26.70 -38.78 16.20
C ASP A 3 25.49 -37.89 16.46
N GLN A 4 25.57 -37.15 17.56
CA GLN A 4 24.79 -35.95 17.83
C GLN A 4 25.49 -34.75 17.21
N LYS A 5 24.68 -33.70 16.96
CA LYS A 5 25.02 -32.27 16.78
C LYS A 5 25.06 -31.78 15.33
N HIS A 6 23.95 -31.18 14.90
CA HIS A 6 23.95 -29.72 14.78
C HIS A 6 22.52 -29.16 14.92
N ILE A 7 22.28 -28.57 16.09
CA ILE A 7 21.20 -27.63 16.33
C ILE A 7 21.58 -26.35 15.58
N GLN A 8 20.74 -25.91 14.66
CA GLN A 8 20.57 -24.47 14.41
C GLN A 8 19.08 -24.17 14.54
N GLN A 9 18.78 -23.59 15.70
CA GLN A 9 17.53 -22.89 15.98
C GLN A 9 17.28 -21.88 14.86
N PHE A 10 16.21 -22.09 14.09
CA PHE A 10 15.64 -20.99 13.33
C PHE A 10 15.05 -20.02 14.35
N SER A 11 15.83 -18.98 14.61
CA SER A 11 15.46 -17.84 15.44
C SER A 11 14.15 -17.25 14.92
N GLN A 12 13.06 -17.48 15.65
CA GLN A 12 11.85 -16.67 15.56
C GLN A 12 12.20 -15.28 16.09
N ASN A 13 12.84 -14.43 15.28
CA ASN A 13 13.05 -13.02 15.60
C ASN A 13 13.10 -12.19 14.32
N SER A 14 11.92 -12.01 13.74
CA SER A 14 11.55 -10.69 13.25
C SER A 14 10.10 -10.51 13.65
N GLU A 15 9.88 -10.11 14.90
CA GLU A 15 8.67 -9.39 15.25
C GLU A 15 8.61 -8.19 14.31
N SER A 16 7.89 -8.35 13.19
CA SER A 16 7.34 -7.19 12.50
C SER A 16 6.58 -6.47 13.60
N ILE A 17 6.99 -5.26 13.95
CA ILE A 17 6.22 -4.39 14.84
C ILE A 17 4.95 -4.06 14.07
N ASN A 18 4.00 -5.00 14.06
CA ASN A 18 2.62 -4.79 13.72
C ASN A 18 2.10 -3.98 14.90
N THR A 19 2.40 -2.68 14.91
CA THR A 19 1.67 -1.74 15.75
C THR A 19 0.20 -2.02 15.46
N PRO A 20 -0.58 -2.48 16.46
CA PRO A 20 -1.97 -2.83 16.22
C PRO A 20 -2.65 -1.62 15.62
N ASN A 21 -3.29 -1.82 14.46
CA ASN A 21 -4.02 -0.75 13.76
C ASN A 21 -4.90 -0.01 14.79
N PRO A 22 -4.65 1.28 15.08
CA PRO A 22 -5.38 2.03 16.11
C PRO A 22 -6.89 2.06 15.85
N LEU A 23 -7.32 1.82 14.60
CA LEU A 23 -8.73 1.73 14.21
C LEU A 23 -9.42 0.45 14.72
N ARG A 24 -8.69 -0.57 15.17
CA ARG A 24 -9.29 -1.81 15.73
C ARG A 24 -10.03 -1.55 17.05
N LYS A 25 -9.76 -0.42 17.73
CA LYS A 25 -10.49 0.04 18.92
C LYS A 25 -11.77 0.85 18.61
N LEU A 26 -11.99 1.29 17.37
CA LEU A 26 -13.13 2.14 16.98
C LEU A 26 -14.37 1.33 16.58
N ARG A 27 -14.75 0.35 17.41
CA ARG A 27 -16.07 -0.30 17.31
C ARG A 27 -16.85 -0.11 18.61
N LYS A 28 -16.95 1.13 19.07
CA LYS A 28 -17.89 1.52 20.13
C LYS A 28 -18.79 2.62 19.56
N ALA A 29 -20.10 2.45 19.69
CA ALA A 29 -21.02 3.56 19.50
C ALA A 29 -20.65 4.64 20.52
N GLU A 30 -20.51 5.89 20.07
CA GLU A 30 -20.07 7.01 20.89
C GLU A 30 -21.12 8.13 20.81
N SER A 31 -21.27 8.92 21.88
CA SER A 31 -22.21 10.05 21.85
C SER A 31 -21.70 11.16 20.92
N VAL A 32 -22.61 11.88 20.26
CA VAL A 32 -22.23 13.00 19.39
C VAL A 32 -21.40 14.05 20.15
N LEU A 33 -21.73 14.31 21.41
CA LEU A 33 -20.99 15.26 22.25
C LEU A 33 -19.54 14.80 22.48
N ASN A 34 -19.34 13.51 22.76
CA ASN A 34 -18.01 12.95 22.96
C ASN A 34 -17.19 12.96 21.67
N ILE A 35 -17.81 12.73 20.52
CA ILE A 35 -17.12 12.80 19.21
C ILE A 35 -16.60 14.23 18.96
N VAL A 36 -17.43 15.24 19.23
CA VAL A 36 -17.05 16.66 19.03
C VAL A 36 -15.93 17.09 19.98
N GLN A 37 -15.88 16.51 21.18
CA GLN A 37 -14.85 16.82 22.20
C GLN A 37 -13.59 15.95 22.07
N ALA A 38 -13.62 14.91 21.22
CA ALA A 38 -12.51 13.99 21.09
C ALA A 38 -11.36 14.60 20.29
N GLU A 39 -10.14 14.33 20.73
CA GLU A 39 -8.93 14.53 19.92
C GLU A 39 -8.83 13.40 18.89
N ILE A 40 -9.41 13.62 17.70
CA ILE A 40 -9.36 12.67 16.58
C ILE A 40 -8.08 12.94 15.78
N PRO A 41 -7.18 11.95 15.61
CA PRO A 41 -5.95 12.14 14.85
C PRO A 41 -6.27 12.41 13.38
N GLN A 42 -5.44 13.25 12.75
CA GLN A 42 -5.56 13.50 11.32
C GLN A 42 -5.27 12.22 10.52
N PRO A 43 -5.98 12.00 9.41
CA PRO A 43 -5.76 10.83 8.57
C PRO A 43 -4.34 10.84 7.97
N CYS A 44 -3.72 9.67 7.92
CA CYS A 44 -2.48 9.49 7.15
C CYS A 44 -2.85 9.36 5.67
N ILE A 45 -2.53 10.40 4.90
CA ILE A 45 -2.78 10.44 3.46
C ILE A 45 -1.67 9.65 2.74
N ILE A 46 -2.05 8.65 1.94
CA ILE A 46 -1.14 7.88 1.09
C ILE A 46 -1.04 8.55 -0.29
N VAL A 47 -2.19 8.95 -0.84
CA VAL A 47 -2.29 9.70 -2.09
C VAL A 47 -3.29 10.84 -1.89
N PRO A 48 -2.89 12.10 -2.07
CA PRO A 48 -3.77 13.25 -1.89
C PRO A 48 -5.11 13.08 -2.62
N ALA A 49 -6.21 13.28 -1.89
CA ALA A 49 -7.60 13.16 -2.34
C ALA A 49 -8.04 11.78 -2.89
N ILE A 50 -7.20 10.73 -2.84
CA ILE A 50 -7.50 9.42 -3.41
C ILE A 50 -7.40 8.30 -2.38
N LEU A 51 -6.30 8.22 -1.62
CA LEU A 51 -6.02 7.12 -0.70
C LEU A 51 -5.67 7.63 0.69
N THR A 52 -6.47 7.23 1.67
CA THR A 52 -6.25 7.46 3.09
C THR A 52 -5.99 6.13 3.79
N ALA A 53 -4.97 6.09 4.65
CA ALA A 53 -4.63 4.88 5.39
C ALA A 53 -5.77 4.46 6.33
N GLY A 54 -6.11 3.16 6.31
CA GLY A 54 -7.18 2.60 7.13
C GLY A 54 -8.58 2.68 6.51
N GLU A 55 -8.72 3.31 5.35
CA GLU A 55 -9.96 3.40 4.59
C GLU A 55 -9.90 2.51 3.33
N ALA A 56 -11.06 2.29 2.70
CA ALA A 56 -11.16 1.62 1.41
C ALA A 56 -11.72 2.58 0.36
N THR A 57 -10.98 2.78 -0.73
CA THR A 57 -11.39 3.58 -1.89
C THR A 57 -11.82 2.68 -3.03
N LEU A 58 -12.96 2.98 -3.66
CA LEU A 58 -13.47 2.26 -4.84
C LEU A 58 -13.29 3.11 -6.12
N LEU A 59 -12.54 2.57 -7.09
CA LEU A 59 -12.46 3.12 -8.45
C LEU A 59 -13.45 2.40 -9.37
N ALA A 60 -14.51 3.09 -9.79
CA ALA A 60 -15.57 2.53 -10.63
C ALA A 60 -15.76 3.32 -11.93
N ALA A 61 -15.90 2.60 -13.04
CA ALA A 61 -16.11 3.13 -14.39
C ALA A 61 -16.40 1.96 -15.37
N GLY A 62 -16.94 2.26 -16.55
CA GLY A 62 -17.23 1.26 -17.59
C GLY A 62 -16.01 0.47 -18.07
N ALA A 63 -16.21 -0.63 -18.79
CA ALA A 63 -15.11 -1.39 -19.39
C ALA A 63 -14.28 -0.53 -20.36
N GLY A 64 -12.96 -0.75 -20.42
CA GLY A 64 -12.08 0.02 -21.30
C GLY A 64 -11.74 1.46 -20.86
N SER A 65 -12.32 1.94 -19.74
CA SER A 65 -12.08 3.30 -19.21
C SER A 65 -10.71 3.54 -18.57
N GLY A 66 -9.84 2.53 -18.54
CA GLY A 66 -8.49 2.67 -17.99
C GLY A 66 -8.35 2.47 -16.48
N LYS A 67 -9.38 1.98 -15.77
CA LYS A 67 -9.32 1.70 -14.31
C LYS A 67 -8.06 0.97 -13.88
N THR A 68 -7.75 -0.14 -14.56
CA THR A 68 -6.57 -0.97 -14.27
C THR A 68 -5.27 -0.19 -14.45
N TYR A 69 -5.20 0.68 -15.46
CA TYR A 69 -4.02 1.52 -15.67
C TYR A 69 -3.91 2.60 -14.60
N ILE A 70 -5.02 3.22 -14.19
CA ILE A 70 -5.04 4.21 -13.11
C ILE A 70 -4.63 3.57 -11.78
N SER A 71 -5.16 2.39 -11.45
CA SER A 71 -4.77 1.68 -10.22
C SER A 71 -3.31 1.25 -10.23
N GLN A 72 -2.79 0.77 -11.37
CA GLN A 72 -1.37 0.45 -11.55
C GLN A 72 -0.48 1.71 -11.46
N TYR A 73 -0.91 2.82 -12.04
CA TYR A 73 -0.20 4.10 -11.98
C TYR A 73 -0.08 4.61 -10.54
N ILE A 74 -1.18 4.62 -9.79
CA ILE A 74 -1.18 5.00 -8.38
C ILE A 74 -0.27 4.06 -7.58
N ALA A 75 -0.37 2.75 -7.80
CA ALA A 75 0.48 1.76 -7.13
C ALA A 75 1.97 2.01 -7.39
N ALA A 76 2.36 2.30 -8.63
CA ALA A 76 3.74 2.61 -8.99
C ALA A 76 4.22 3.93 -8.34
N CYS A 77 3.38 4.97 -8.32
CA CYS A 77 3.75 6.24 -7.68
C CYS A 77 4.01 6.07 -6.18
N VAL A 78 3.16 5.31 -5.49
CA VAL A 78 3.33 5.02 -4.05
C VAL A 78 4.55 4.12 -3.82
N ALA A 79 4.79 3.14 -4.69
CA ALA A 79 5.97 2.29 -4.56
C ALA A 79 7.27 3.08 -4.76
N ALA A 80 7.30 3.98 -5.74
CA ALA A 80 8.49 4.76 -6.09
C ALA A 80 8.66 6.05 -5.27
N GLY A 81 7.64 6.48 -4.52
CA GLY A 81 7.64 7.76 -3.82
C GLY A 81 7.58 8.97 -4.76
N THR A 82 6.87 8.85 -5.89
CA THR A 82 6.73 9.93 -6.89
C THR A 82 5.39 10.65 -6.78
N THR A 83 5.21 11.70 -7.57
CA THR A 83 3.96 12.45 -7.66
C THR A 83 2.87 11.66 -8.39
N SER A 84 1.66 11.65 -7.85
CA SER A 84 0.46 11.10 -8.50
C SER A 84 -0.44 12.25 -8.96
N PHE A 85 -0.77 12.32 -10.25
CA PHE A 85 -1.65 13.35 -10.85
C PHE A 85 -1.24 14.81 -10.57
N GLY A 86 0.06 15.09 -10.46
CA GLY A 86 0.57 16.44 -10.21
C GLY A 86 0.41 16.92 -8.77
N ASN A 87 0.04 16.04 -7.83
CA ASN A 87 0.05 16.33 -6.41
C ASN A 87 1.47 16.25 -5.83
N GLU A 88 1.60 16.59 -4.54
CA GLU A 88 2.82 16.36 -3.76
C GLU A 88 3.31 14.90 -3.88
N PRO A 89 4.63 14.66 -3.83
CA PRO A 89 5.19 13.31 -3.89
C PRO A 89 4.61 12.40 -2.81
N CYS A 90 4.27 11.17 -3.18
CA CYS A 90 3.89 10.15 -2.22
C CYS A 90 5.09 9.77 -1.35
N GLU A 91 4.84 9.42 -0.09
CA GLU A 91 5.84 8.70 0.71
C GLU A 91 6.00 7.29 0.14
N ALA A 92 7.24 6.87 -0.14
CA ALA A 92 7.52 5.53 -0.68
C ALA A 92 7.08 4.43 0.31
N LYS A 93 6.24 3.50 -0.13
CA LYS A 93 5.73 2.38 0.69
C LYS A 93 5.71 1.07 -0.09
N LYS A 94 5.75 -0.05 0.62
CA LYS A 94 5.56 -1.39 0.02
C LYS A 94 4.11 -1.52 -0.47
N VAL A 95 3.95 -1.88 -1.75
CA VAL A 95 2.64 -2.03 -2.40
C VAL A 95 2.44 -3.48 -2.84
N LEU A 96 1.31 -4.08 -2.45
CA LEU A 96 0.84 -5.35 -2.97
C LEU A 96 -0.23 -5.09 -4.05
N TYR A 97 0.05 -5.47 -5.29
CA TYR A 97 -0.91 -5.37 -6.39
C TYR A 97 -1.47 -6.76 -6.71
N ILE A 98 -2.78 -6.92 -6.61
CA ILE A 98 -3.49 -8.18 -6.90
C ILE A 98 -4.28 -7.98 -8.20
N ASP A 99 -3.98 -8.80 -9.21
CA ASP A 99 -4.66 -8.80 -10.51
C ASP A 99 -5.28 -10.18 -10.74
N ALA A 100 -6.55 -10.20 -11.15
CA ALA A 100 -7.29 -11.43 -11.46
C ALA A 100 -7.69 -11.53 -12.94
N GLU A 101 -7.33 -10.55 -13.77
CA GLU A 101 -7.75 -10.45 -15.17
C GLU A 101 -6.58 -10.63 -16.15
N LEU A 102 -5.40 -10.10 -15.82
CA LEU A 102 -4.26 -10.02 -16.73
C LEU A 102 -3.24 -11.13 -16.48
N GLY A 103 -2.60 -11.58 -17.56
CA GLY A 103 -1.41 -12.42 -17.47
C GLY A 103 -0.18 -11.64 -16.98
N LEU A 104 0.75 -12.35 -16.31
CA LEU A 104 1.97 -11.74 -15.73
C LEU A 104 2.79 -10.90 -16.72
N HIS A 105 2.91 -11.33 -17.98
CA HIS A 105 3.64 -10.57 -19.01
C HIS A 105 3.01 -9.19 -19.28
N GLN A 106 1.67 -9.08 -19.23
CA GLN A 106 0.97 -7.82 -19.44
C GLN A 106 1.18 -6.90 -18.24
N ILE A 107 1.09 -7.46 -17.03
CA ILE A 107 1.35 -6.72 -15.78
C ILE A 107 2.78 -6.17 -15.78
N GLN A 108 3.77 -7.01 -16.09
CA GLN A 108 5.16 -6.61 -16.17
C GLN A 108 5.38 -5.49 -17.20
N ALA A 109 4.85 -5.64 -18.42
CA ALA A 109 4.98 -4.63 -19.47
C ALA A 109 4.34 -3.29 -19.07
N ARG A 110 3.15 -3.33 -18.44
CA ARG A 110 2.45 -2.11 -18.00
C ARG A 110 3.19 -1.40 -16.89
N PHE A 111 3.61 -2.11 -15.85
CA PHE A 111 4.42 -1.50 -14.80
C PHE A 111 5.73 -0.96 -15.35
N GLY A 112 6.43 -1.69 -16.24
CA GLY A 112 7.64 -1.18 -16.89
C GLY A 112 7.40 0.16 -17.61
N ASN A 113 6.32 0.26 -18.39
CA ASN A 113 5.96 1.51 -19.06
C ASN A 113 5.64 2.63 -18.07
N ILE A 114 4.92 2.33 -17.00
CA ILE A 114 4.56 3.31 -15.96
C ILE A 114 5.80 3.80 -15.23
N PHE A 115 6.69 2.91 -14.78
CA PHE A 115 7.94 3.26 -14.09
C PHE A 115 8.83 4.17 -14.95
N ASN A 116 8.96 3.83 -16.24
CA ASN A 116 9.67 4.68 -17.20
C ASN A 116 9.01 6.06 -17.33
N ALA A 117 7.68 6.13 -17.37
CA ALA A 117 6.94 7.39 -17.53
C ALA A 117 7.02 8.29 -16.29
N ILE A 118 7.06 7.72 -15.09
CA ILE A 118 7.20 8.47 -13.83
C ILE A 118 8.67 8.78 -13.49
N GLY A 119 9.63 8.33 -14.30
CA GLY A 119 11.06 8.57 -14.10
C GLY A 119 11.65 7.82 -12.91
N ALA A 120 11.08 6.68 -12.53
CA ALA A 120 11.55 5.88 -11.40
C ALA A 120 12.33 4.64 -11.87
N GLU A 121 13.47 4.36 -11.23
CA GLU A 121 14.24 3.15 -11.49
C GLU A 121 13.61 1.93 -10.82
N THR A 122 13.63 0.78 -11.51
CA THR A 122 13.05 -0.49 -11.02
C THR A 122 13.96 -1.25 -10.04
N GLY A 123 15.09 -0.64 -9.61
CA GLY A 123 16.18 -1.28 -8.87
C GLY A 123 16.32 -0.92 -7.38
N GLY A 124 15.40 -0.13 -6.80
CA GLY A 124 15.48 0.27 -5.40
C GLY A 124 15.25 -0.90 -4.43
N GLN A 125 16.16 -1.12 -3.48
CA GLN A 125 15.94 -2.02 -2.35
C GLN A 125 14.91 -1.39 -1.40
N PHE A 126 13.76 -2.04 -1.19
CA PHE A 126 12.67 -1.61 -0.29
C PHE A 126 12.61 -2.43 1.01
#